data_AF-A0AAV5FPY8-F1
#
_entry.id   AF-A0AAV5FPY8-F1
#
_cell.length_a   1.000
_cell.length_b   1.000
_cell.length_c   1.000
_cell.angle_alpha   90.00
_cell.angle_beta   90.00
_cell.angle_gamma   90.00
#
_symmetry.space_group_name_H-M   'P 1'
#
loop_
_entity.id
_entity.type
_entity.pdbx_description
1 polymer ?
#
loop_
_entity_poly.entity_id
_entity_poly.type
_entity_poly.pdbx_seq_one_letter_code
_entity_poly.pdbx_strand_id
1 'polypeptide(L)'
;MAGVTALLTSAAVKMAGDKLGNVIGGQVNLFWNFSNNLEDMKDTLESLAAVLKDAERRSVREESVRLWLKRLKHAALEISDMLDEFQDPETQETAKV
;
A
#
# COMPACT_ATOMS: atom_id res chain seq x y z
N MET A 1 51.67 -21.07 1.93
CA MET A 1 50.59 -20.23 1.36
C MET A 1 49.23 -20.49 2.05
N ALA A 2 49.16 -20.66 3.37
CA ALA A 2 47.89 -20.97 4.07
C ALA A 2 47.12 -19.71 4.55
N GLY A 3 47.82 -18.60 4.77
CA GLY A 3 47.22 -17.38 5.33
C GLY A 3 46.26 -16.66 4.38
N VAL A 4 46.57 -16.62 3.07
CA VAL A 4 45.76 -15.88 2.09
C VAL A 4 44.41 -16.57 1.85
N THR A 5 44.38 -17.90 1.78
CA THR A 5 43.14 -18.67 1.55
C THR A 5 42.16 -18.50 2.71
N ALA A 6 42.65 -18.55 3.96
CA ALA A 6 41.82 -18.35 5.15
C ALA A 6 41.21 -16.93 5.21
N LEU A 7 41.98 -15.91 4.81
CA LEU A 7 41.48 -14.52 4.74
C LEU A 7 40.37 -14.38 3.70
N LEU A 8 40.54 -14.94 2.50
CA LEU A 8 39.51 -14.92 1.45
C LEU A 8 38.24 -15.64 1.88
N THR A 9 38.34 -16.80 2.54
CA THR A 9 37.19 -17.51 3.09
C THR A 9 36.45 -16.67 4.14
N SER A 10 37.19 -16.02 5.04
CA SER A 10 36.58 -15.17 6.08
C SER A 10 35.86 -13.95 5.50
N ALA A 11 36.40 -13.35 4.44
CA ALA A 11 35.79 -12.22 3.75
C ALA A 11 34.49 -12.63 3.04
N ALA A 12 34.48 -13.81 2.40
CA ALA A 12 33.30 -14.34 1.72
C ALA A 12 32.15 -14.61 2.71
N VAL A 13 32.44 -15.19 3.88
CA VAL A 13 31.43 -15.45 4.93
C VAL A 13 30.85 -14.15 5.48
N LYS A 14 31.69 -13.14 5.74
CA LYS A 14 31.21 -11.81 6.17
C LYS A 14 30.31 -11.18 5.13
N MET A 15 30.73 -11.15 3.86
CA MET A 15 29.92 -10.59 2.77
C MET A 15 28.58 -11.31 2.60
N ALA A 16 28.55 -12.64 2.76
CA ALA A 16 27.32 -13.41 2.73
C ALA A 16 26.40 -13.07 3.92
N GLY A 17 26.97 -12.94 5.13
CA GLY A 17 26.25 -12.51 6.32
C GLY A 17 25.66 -11.11 6.19
N ASP A 18 26.45 -10.15 5.68
CA ASP A 18 26.01 -8.77 5.48
C ASP A 18 24.90 -8.68 4.43
N LYS A 19 25.01 -9.44 3.33
CA LYS A 19 23.95 -9.52 2.32
C LYS A 19 22.67 -10.13 2.87
N LEU A 20 22.77 -11.24 3.62
CA LEU A 20 21.60 -11.89 4.23
C LEU A 20 20.94 -10.97 5.27
N GLY A 21 21.73 -10.31 6.12
CA GLY A 21 21.23 -9.34 7.09
C GLY A 21 20.54 -8.15 6.42
N ASN A 22 21.09 -7.63 5.32
CA ASN A 22 20.47 -6.54 4.57
C ASN A 22 19.17 -6.96 3.87
N VAL A 23 19.13 -8.16 3.27
CA VAL A 23 17.91 -8.70 2.63
C VAL A 23 16.81 -8.93 3.68
N ILE A 24 17.12 -9.61 4.78
CA ILE A 24 16.16 -9.90 5.85
C ILE A 24 15.71 -8.61 6.54
N GLY A 25 16.65 -7.73 6.89
CA GLY A 25 16.34 -6.44 7.51
C GLY A 25 15.50 -5.54 6.61
N GLY A 26 15.80 -5.51 5.31
CA GLY A 26 15.00 -4.80 4.31
C GLY A 26 13.58 -5.35 4.19
N GLN A 27 13.41 -6.67 4.14
CA GLN A 27 12.09 -7.31 4.07
C GLN A 27 11.24 -7.06 5.32
N VAL A 28 11.83 -7.17 6.52
CA VAL A 28 11.13 -6.90 7.79
C VAL A 28 10.73 -5.42 7.88
N ASN A 29 11.61 -4.50 7.47
CA ASN A 29 11.29 -3.07 7.45
C ASN A 29 10.17 -2.74 6.46
N LEU A 30 10.18 -3.34 5.27
CA LEU A 30 9.10 -3.20 4.29
C LEU A 30 7.77 -3.72 4.83
N PHE A 31 7.78 -4.90 5.46
CA PHE A 31 6.59 -5.48 6.08
C PHE A 31 6.02 -4.57 7.16
N TRP A 32 6.87 -4.06 8.07
CA TRP A 32 6.43 -3.18 9.16
C TRP A 32 5.86 -1.86 8.63
N ASN A 33 6.53 -1.22 7.66
CA ASN A 33 6.04 -0.01 7.04
C ASN A 33 4.71 -0.24 6.31
N PHE A 34 4.58 -1.37 5.62
CA PHE A 34 3.34 -1.75 4.96
C PHE A 34 2.20 -1.99 5.97
N SER A 35 2.47 -2.68 7.07
CA SER A 35 1.50 -2.88 8.15
C SER A 35 1.04 -1.56 8.77
N ASN A 36 1.95 -0.64 9.07
CA ASN A 36 1.59 0.69 9.59
C ASN A 36 0.73 1.46 8.59
N ASN A 37 1.07 1.43 7.29
CA ASN A 37 0.28 2.08 6.26
C ASN A 37 -1.15 1.50 6.17
N LEU A 38 -1.31 0.18 6.32
CA LEU A 38 -2.63 -0.45 6.34
C LEU A 38 -3.44 -0.06 7.59
N GLU A 39 -2.78 0.10 8.74
CA GLU A 39 -3.41 0.57 9.97
C GLU A 39 -3.88 2.03 9.83
N ASP A 40 -3.03 2.92 9.31
CA ASP A 40 -3.40 4.31 9.01
C ASP A 40 -4.57 4.41 8.01
N MET A 41 -4.57 3.55 6.99
CA MET A 41 -5.69 3.45 6.03
C MET A 41 -6.97 3.01 6.72
N LYS A 42 -6.91 2.03 7.62
CA LYS A 42 -8.06 1.56 8.39
C LYS A 42 -8.63 2.68 9.26
N ASP A 43 -7.79 3.39 10.01
CA ASP A 43 -8.22 4.51 10.88
C ASP A 43 -8.88 5.64 10.08
N THR A 44 -8.34 5.92 8.88
CA THR A 44 -8.93 6.88 7.94
C THR A 44 -10.32 6.42 7.49
N LEU A 45 -10.49 5.14 7.14
CA LEU A 45 -11.77 4.59 6.72
C LEU A 45 -12.80 4.58 7.87
N GLU A 46 -12.39 4.28 9.10
CA GLU A 46 -13.27 4.37 10.28
C GLU A 46 -13.74 5.80 10.53
N SER A 47 -12.83 6.77 10.41
CA SER A 47 -13.16 8.20 10.52
C SER A 47 -14.14 8.64 9.44
N LEU A 48 -13.93 8.22 8.19
CA LEU A 48 -14.85 8.50 7.08
C LEU A 48 -16.22 7.85 7.30
N ALA A 49 -16.28 6.61 7.81
CA ALA A 49 -17.54 5.95 8.11
C ALA A 49 -18.35 6.71 9.16
N ALA A 50 -17.68 7.25 10.20
CA ALA A 50 -18.33 8.08 11.20
C ALA A 50 -18.90 9.38 10.60
N VAL A 51 -18.13 10.06 9.75
CA VAL A 51 -18.56 11.30 9.05
C VAL A 51 -19.72 11.02 8.09
N LEU A 52 -19.65 9.94 7.31
CA LEU A 52 -20.71 9.54 6.39
C LEU A 52 -22.01 9.24 7.13
N LYS A 53 -21.94 8.58 8.29
CA LYS A 53 -23.11 8.28 9.13
C LYS A 53 -23.78 9.55 9.67
N ASP A 54 -23.02 10.58 10.00
CA ASP A 54 -23.58 11.89 10.37
C ASP A 54 -24.18 12.62 9.16
N ALA A 55 -23.43 12.66 8.06
CA ALA A 55 -23.84 13.30 6.82
C ALA A 55 -25.14 12.68 6.26
N GLU A 56 -25.31 11.37 6.33
CA GLU A 56 -26.52 10.67 5.89
C GLU A 56 -27.76 11.16 6.66
N ARG A 57 -27.67 11.30 7.98
CA ARG A 57 -28.76 11.84 8.81
C ARG A 57 -29.10 13.28 8.44
N ARG A 58 -28.08 14.11 8.21
CA ARG A 58 -28.24 15.52 7.85
C ARG A 58 -28.82 15.69 6.44
N SER A 59 -28.53 14.78 5.52
CA SER A 59 -28.99 14.83 4.12
C SER A 59 -30.52 14.83 3.94
N VAL A 60 -31.25 14.36 4.96
CA VAL A 60 -32.72 14.39 5.00
C VAL A 60 -33.24 15.83 4.97
N ARG A 61 -32.53 16.75 5.64
CA ARG A 61 -32.97 18.14 5.84
C ARG A 61 -32.08 19.16 5.12
N GLU A 62 -30.82 18.81 4.87
CA GLU A 62 -29.82 19.69 4.26
C GLU A 62 -29.51 19.25 2.82
N GLU A 63 -30.00 20.03 1.85
CA GLU A 63 -29.81 19.74 0.43
C GLU A 63 -28.34 19.79 -0.01
N SER A 64 -27.55 20.69 0.55
CA SER A 64 -26.11 20.78 0.29
C SER A 64 -25.37 19.50 0.70
N VAL A 65 -25.71 18.93 1.87
CA VAL A 65 -25.15 17.67 2.35
C VAL A 65 -25.57 16.50 1.46
N ARG A 66 -26.84 16.47 1.04
CA ARG A 66 -27.35 15.45 0.10
C ARG A 66 -26.63 15.52 -1.26
N LEU A 67 -26.40 16.72 -1.78
CA LEU A 67 -25.66 16.91 -3.04
C LEU A 67 -24.20 16.46 -2.89
N TRP A 68 -23.55 16.82 -1.79
CA TRP A 68 -22.17 16.40 -1.52
C TRP A 68 -22.03 14.88 -1.44
N LEU A 69 -22.92 14.19 -0.71
CA LEU A 69 -22.93 12.73 -0.65
C LEU A 69 -23.15 12.05 -2.01
N LYS A 70 -24.02 12.61 -2.86
CA LYS A 70 -24.21 12.10 -4.23
C LYS A 70 -22.93 12.19 -5.06
N ARG A 71 -22.22 13.32 -4.97
CA ARG A 71 -20.95 13.53 -5.67
C ARG A 71 -19.85 12.63 -5.14
N LEU A 72 -19.76 12.48 -3.82
CA LEU A 72 -18.80 11.59 -3.19
C LEU A 72 -19.01 10.13 -3.62
N LYS A 73 -20.27 9.65 -3.65
CA LYS A 73 -20.59 8.31 -4.15
C LYS A 73 -20.15 8.13 -5.60
N HIS A 74 -20.40 9.12 -6.46
CA HIS A 74 -20.00 9.03 -7.86
C HIS A 74 -18.48 8.94 -8.02
N ALA A 75 -17.72 9.81 -7.34
CA ALA A 75 -16.26 9.78 -7.36
C ALA A 75 -15.69 8.47 -6.81
N ALA A 76 -16.30 7.91 -5.77
CA ALA A 76 -15.88 6.61 -5.22
C ALA A 76 -16.08 5.45 -6.21
N LEU A 77 -17.16 5.49 -7.00
CA LEU A 77 -17.40 4.50 -8.07
C LEU A 77 -16.38 4.66 -9.20
N GLU A 78 -16.10 5.89 -9.65
CA GLU A 78 -15.07 6.13 -10.68
C GLU A 78 -13.68 5.63 -10.24
N ILE A 79 -13.32 5.82 -8.97
CA ILE A 79 -12.06 5.31 -8.42
C ILE A 79 -12.07 3.76 -8.36
N SER A 80 -13.20 3.15 -7.98
CA SER A 80 -13.34 1.69 -7.97
C SER A 80 -13.14 1.11 -9.36
N ASP A 81 -13.81 1.68 -10.36
CA ASP A 81 -13.73 1.24 -11.75
C ASP A 81 -12.29 1.36 -12.27
N MET A 82 -11.57 2.46 -11.98
CA MET A 82 -10.15 2.61 -12.33
C MET A 82 -9.26 1.56 -11.65
N LEU A 83 -9.51 1.23 -10.38
CA LEU A 83 -8.73 0.22 -9.64
C LEU A 83 -8.97 -1.19 -10.19
N ASP A 84 -10.19 -1.49 -10.63
CA ASP A 84 -10.53 -2.76 -11.28
C ASP A 84 -9.84 -2.88 -12.65
N GLU A 85 -9.76 -1.80 -13.43
CA GLU A 85 -9.01 -1.77 -14.70
C GLU A 85 -7.50 -2.05 -14.52
N PHE A 86 -6.89 -1.61 -13.41
CA PHE A 86 -5.47 -1.90 -13.12
C PHE A 86 -5.21 -3.36 -12.71
N GLN A 87 -6.24 -4.07 -12.24
CA GLN A 87 -6.13 -5.48 -11.84
C GLN A 87 -6.40 -6.44 -13.00
N ASP A 88 -6.93 -5.94 -14.13
CA ASP A 88 -7.22 -6.75 -15.30
C ASP A 88 -5.92 -7.08 -16.08
N PRO A 89 -5.52 -8.35 -16.20
CA PRO A 89 -4.31 -8.75 -16.92
C PRO A 89 -4.34 -8.42 -18.42
N GLU A 90 -5.50 -8.16 -19.04
CA GLU A 90 -5.58 -7.83 -20.46
C GLU A 90 -5.05 -6.42 -20.81
N THR A 91 -4.95 -5.50 -19.84
CA THR A 91 -4.45 -4.14 -20.10
C THR A 91 -2.92 -4.03 -20.10
N GLN A 92 -2.18 -5.07 -19.67
CA GLN A 92 -0.70 -5.08 -19.70
C GLN A 92 -0.10 -5.52 -21.05
N GLU A 93 -0.89 -6.03 -22.01
CA GLU A 93 -0.35 -6.51 -23.30
C GLU A 93 -0.11 -5.40 -24.33
N THR A 94 -0.73 -4.21 -24.17
CA THR A 94 -0.61 -3.11 -25.15
C THR A 94 0.58 -2.15 -24.90
N ALA A 95 1.34 -2.34 -23.82
CA ALA A 95 2.55 -1.56 -23.50
C ALA A 95 3.87 -2.27 -23.85
N LYS A 96 3.83 -3.25 -24.77
CA LYS A 96 5.02 -3.80 -25.46
C LYS A 96 4.92 -3.51 -26.95
N VAL A 97 5.28 -2.29 -27.35
CA VAL A 97 5.75 -1.98 -28.70
C VAL A 97 7.00 -1.13 -28.58
#